data_AF-A0A1I6BIZ1-F1
#
_entry.id   AF-A0A1I6BIZ1-F1
#
_cell.length_a   1.000
_cell.length_b   1.000
_cell.length_c   1.000
_cell.angle_alpha   90.00
_cell.angle_beta   90.00
_cell.angle_gamma   90.00
#
_symmetry.space_group_name_H-M   'P 1'
#
loop_
_entity.id
_entity.type
_entity.pdbx_description
1 polymer ?
#
loop_
_entity_poly.entity_id
_entity_poly.type
_entity_poly.pdbx_seq_one_letter_code
_entity_poly.pdbx_strand_id
1 'polypeptide(L)' 'MPLKPGRYRHYKGKDYQVIGIARHSETGEQLVVYRTLYGDFDLWVRPVGMFTEEVEVDGESSPRFTFISEDV' A
#
# COMPACT_ATOMS: atom_id res chain seq x y z
N MET A 1 -6.27 -9.83 8.08
CA MET A 1 -7.16 -9.92 6.89
C MET A 1 -6.29 -9.82 5.64
N PRO A 2 -6.65 -10.48 4.52
CA PRO A 2 -5.91 -10.30 3.29
C PRO A 2 -5.98 -8.84 2.84
N LEU A 3 -4.88 -8.31 2.33
CA LEU A 3 -4.83 -6.98 1.72
C LEU A 3 -5.81 -6.93 0.55
N LYS A 4 -6.67 -5.91 0.53
CA LYS A 4 -7.74 -5.78 -0.45
C LYS A 4 -7.32 -4.82 -1.57
N PRO A 5 -7.71 -5.05 -2.83
CA PRO A 5 -7.70 -4.01 -3.84
C PRO A 5 -8.61 -2.85 -3.43
N GLY A 6 -8.26 -1.63 -3.83
CA GLY A 6 -9.01 -0.43 -3.50
C GLY A 6 -8.12 0.76 -3.15
N ARG A 7 -8.71 1.82 -2.63
CA ARG A 7 -8.04 3.05 -2.25
C ARG A 7 -7.43 2.96 -0.86
N TYR A 8 -6.17 3.37 -0.76
CA TYR A 8 -5.40 3.45 0.48
C TYR A 8 -4.80 4.84 0.64
N ARG A 9 -4.78 5.32 1.88
CA ARG A 9 -4.13 6.57 2.28
C ARG A 9 -2.82 6.24 2.98
N HIS A 10 -1.71 6.76 2.47
CA HIS A 10 -0.44 6.72 3.20
C HIS A 10 -0.51 7.70 4.38
N TYR A 11 0.16 7.37 5.50
CA TYR A 11 0.17 8.23 6.69
C TYR A 11 0.63 9.68 6.39
N LYS A 12 1.41 9.90 5.33
CA LYS A 12 1.80 11.25 4.84
C LYS A 12 0.72 11.98 4.02
N GLY A 13 -0.51 11.50 4.00
CA GLY A 13 -1.66 12.23 3.44
C GLY A 13 -1.97 11.97 1.95
N LYS A 14 -1.14 11.22 1.22
CA LYS A 14 -1.38 10.92 -0.21
C LYS A 14 -2.16 9.63 -0.42
N ASP A 15 -2.99 9.62 -1.45
CA ASP A 15 -3.81 8.47 -1.84
C ASP A 15 -3.18 7.63 -2.94
N TYR A 16 -3.45 6.34 -2.85
CA TYR A 16 -2.94 5.30 -3.72
C TYR A 16 -4.05 4.28 -3.99
N GLN A 17 -4.01 3.62 -5.15
CA GLN A 17 -4.84 2.47 -5.43
C GLN A 17 -3.99 1.21 -5.35
N VAL A 18 -4.38 0.29 -4.48
CA VAL A 18 -3.90 -1.09 -4.49
C VAL A 18 -4.63 -1.85 -5.58
N ILE A 19 -3.86 -2.48 -6.46
CA ILE A 19 -4.37 -3.31 -7.56
C ILE A 19 -4.43 -4.77 -7.12
N GLY A 20 -3.41 -5.23 -6.38
CA GLY A 20 -3.36 -6.59 -5.86
C GLY A 20 -2.00 -6.97 -5.28
N ILE A 21 -1.81 -8.27 -5.04
CA ILE A 21 -0.54 -8.84 -4.59
C ILE A 21 0.09 -9.61 -5.77
N ALA A 22 1.35 -9.33 -6.06
CA ALA A 22 2.20 -10.11 -6.96
C ALA A 22 3.19 -10.95 -6.17
N ARG A 23 3.80 -11.93 -6.84
CA ARG A 23 4.89 -12.73 -6.30
C ARG A 23 6.15 -12.47 -7.11
N HIS A 24 7.23 -12.08 -6.44
CA HIS A 24 8.54 -11.94 -7.06
C HIS A 24 9.02 -13.32 -7.54
N SER A 25 9.34 -13.47 -8.81
CA SER A 25 9.61 -14.78 -9.44
C SER A 25 10.84 -15.49 -8.87
N GLU A 26 11.86 -14.72 -8.53
CA GLU A 26 13.18 -15.17 -8.12
C GLU A 26 13.27 -15.47 -6.62
N THR A 27 12.59 -14.67 -5.80
CA THR A 27 12.64 -14.78 -4.33
C THR A 27 11.39 -15.40 -3.73
N GLY A 28 10.28 -15.43 -4.48
CA GLY A 28 8.98 -15.84 -3.98
C GLY A 28 8.31 -14.83 -3.05
N GLU A 29 8.93 -13.67 -2.82
CA GLU A 29 8.43 -12.61 -1.93
C GLU A 29 7.10 -12.04 -2.43
N GLN A 30 6.17 -11.79 -1.52
CA GLN A 30 4.89 -11.16 -1.84
C GLN A 30 5.05 -9.64 -1.87
N LEU A 31 4.65 -9.03 -2.99
CA LEU A 31 4.71 -7.59 -3.22
C LEU A 31 3.29 -7.04 -3.42
N VAL A 32 2.98 -5.90 -2.82
CA VAL A 32 1.79 -5.11 -3.15
C VAL A 32 2.07 -4.35 -4.43
N VAL A 33 1.21 -4.54 -5.43
CA VAL A 33 1.18 -3.74 -6.66
C VAL A 33 0.17 -2.62 -6.47
N TYR A 34 0.62 -1.38 -6.53
CA TYR A 34 -0.21 -0.21 -6.28
C TYR A 34 0.20 0.97 -7.15
N ARG A 35 -0.67 1.96 -7.30
CA ARG A 35 -0.41 3.17 -8.08
C ARG A 35 -0.64 4.43 -7.27
N THR A 36 0.08 5.50 -7.61
CA THR A 36 -0.24 6.83 -7.07
C THR A 36 -1.58 7.31 -7.64
N LEU A 37 -2.37 8.02 -6.84
CA LEU A 37 -3.57 8.75 -7.30
C LEU A 37 -3.29 10.26 -7.40
N TYR A 38 -2.06 10.58 -7.76
CA TYR A 38 -1.53 11.93 -7.92
C TYR A 38 -0.30 11.90 -8.84
N GLY A 39 0.10 13.07 -9.35
CA GLY A 39 1.24 13.18 -10.25
C GLY A 39 1.01 12.39 -11.53
N ASP A 40 1.98 11.58 -11.92
CA ASP A 40 1.97 10.79 -13.17
C ASP A 40 1.22 9.46 -13.07
N PHE A 41 0.58 9.16 -11.92
CA PHE A 41 -0.19 7.91 -11.69
C PHE A 41 0.61 6.62 -11.90
N ASP A 42 1.91 6.68 -11.59
CA ASP A 42 2.89 5.60 -11.73
C ASP A 42 2.52 4.34 -10.96
N LEU A 43 3.02 3.20 -11.45
CA LEU A 43 2.88 1.91 -10.81
C LEU A 43 4.12 1.56 -9.98
N TRP A 44 3.89 1.09 -8.76
CA TRP A 44 4.90 0.75 -7.77
C TRP A 44 4.68 -0.65 -7.21
N VAL A 45 5.77 -1.25 -6.74
CA VAL A 45 5.75 -2.50 -5.96
C VAL A 45 6.46 -2.30 -4.63
N ARG A 46 5.94 -2.91 -3.57
CA ARG A 46 6.54 -2.88 -2.23
C ARG A 46 6.29 -4.21 -1.50
N PRO A 47 7.23 -4.75 -0.71
CA PRO A 47 6.97 -5.92 0.13
C PRO A 47 5.70 -5.80 0.95
N VAL A 48 4.90 -6.86 1.01
CA VAL A 48 3.64 -6.88 1.77
C VAL A 48 3.88 -6.49 3.23
N GLY A 49 4.93 -7.06 3.86
CA GLY A 49 5.27 -6.72 5.24
C GLY A 49 5.53 -5.23 5.45
N MET A 50 6.28 -4.59 4.55
CA MET A 50 6.55 -3.14 4.60
C MET A 50 5.35 -2.28 4.20
N PHE A 51 4.37 -2.83 3.51
CA PHE A 51 3.16 -2.09 3.14
C PHE A 51 2.17 -2.09 4.31
N THR A 52 2.03 -3.23 5.00
CA THR A 52 1.10 -3.40 6.13
C THR A 52 1.71 -3.06 7.48
N GLU A 53 2.95 -2.60 7.52
CA GLU A 53 3.62 -2.25 8.78
C GLU A 53 2.98 -1.02 9.44
N GLU A 54 3.08 -0.99 10.77
CA GLU A 54 2.81 0.22 11.55
C GLU A 54 4.04 1.12 11.57
N VAL A 55 3.79 2.42 11.66
CA VAL A 55 4.81 3.47 11.77
C VAL A 55 4.47 4.36 12.95
N GLU A 56 5.49 4.88 13.61
CA GLU A 56 5.33 5.89 14.64
C GLU A 56 5.12 7.27 14.01
N VAL A 57 4.00 7.91 14.35
CA VAL A 57 3.62 9.26 13.91
C VAL A 57 3.27 10.04 15.17
N ASP A 58 4.04 11.09 15.48
CA ASP A 58 3.84 11.93 16.66
C ASP A 58 3.75 11.16 18.00
N GLY A 59 4.50 10.05 18.11
CA GLY A 59 4.54 9.20 19.30
C GLY A 59 3.41 8.15 19.37
N GLU A 60 2.55 8.08 18.36
CA GLU A 60 1.48 7.08 18.24
C GLU A 60 1.76 6.09 17.11
N SER A 61 1.42 4.82 17.32
CA SER A 61 1.51 3.79 16.28
C SER A 61 0.33 3.90 15.31
N SER A 62 0.61 3.99 14.02
CA SER A 62 -0.40 4.10 12.97
C SER A 62 -0.05 3.22 11.76
N PRO A 63 -1.03 2.62 11.05
CA PRO A 63 -0.74 1.89 9.82
C PRO A 63 -0.03 2.78 8.79
N ARG A 64 1.01 2.25 8.13
CA ARG A 64 1.67 2.99 7.04
C ARG A 64 0.70 3.36 5.93
N PHE A 65 -0.20 2.44 5.60
CA PHE A 65 -1.28 2.61 4.64
C PHE A 65 -2.62 2.18 5.25
N THR A 66 -3.59 3.08 5.25
CA THR A 66 -4.93 2.84 5.75
C THR A 66 -5.89 2.63 4.59
N PHE A 67 -6.65 1.54 4.60
CA PHE A 67 -7.71 1.29 3.61
C PHE A 67 -8.83 2.33 3.75
N ILE A 68 -9.29 2.88 2.62
CA ILE A 68 -10.32 3.93 2.57
C ILE A 68 -11.61 3.41 1.95
N SER A 69 -11.54 2.81 0.76
CA SER A 69 -12.70 2.36 -0.01
C SER A 69 -12.32 1.31 -1.05
N GLU A 70 -13.29 0.50 -1.49
CA GLU A 70 -13.11 -0.39 -2.64
C GLU A 70 -13.12 0.39 -3.97
N ASP A 71 -13.82 1.53 -3.99
CA ASP A 71 -13.81 2.49 -5.10
C ASP A 71 -12.51 3.30 -5.13
N VAL A 72 -12.02 3.59 -6.35
CA VAL A 72 -10.80 4.38 -6.61
C VAL A 72 -11.14 5.64 -7.38
#